data_AF-A0A8S8Z6B8-F1
#
_entry.id   AF-A0A8S8Z6B8-F1
#
_cell.length_a   1.000
_cell.length_b   1.000
_cell.length_c   1.000
_cell.angle_alpha   90.00
_cell.angle_beta   90.00
_cell.angle_gamma   90.00
#
_symmetry.space_group_name_H-M   'P 1'
#
loop_
_entity.id
_entity.type
_entity.pdbx_description
1 polymer ?
#
loop_
_entity_poly.entity_id
_entity_poly.type
_entity_poly.pdbx_seq_one_letter_code
_entity_poly.pdbx_strand_id
1 'polypeptide(L)'
;MIKIPDNFYEEAAASSMTLLTSWHMLVGRAKIQPGQIVLVMGGSSGIGIFGIKIAKLYGCTVIATASPEKLENLKGNLVLIMQ
;
A
#
# COMPACT_ATOMS: atom_id res chain seq x y z
N MET A 1 18.92 -12.48 -3.15
CA MET A 1 18.17 -12.65 -4.42
C MET A 1 17.06 -13.66 -4.16
N ILE A 2 15.80 -13.31 -4.40
CA ILE A 2 14.65 -14.20 -4.17
C ILE A 2 14.43 -15.02 -5.45
N LYS A 3 14.20 -16.33 -5.31
CA LYS A 3 13.86 -17.21 -6.43
C LYS A 3 12.40 -16.98 -6.83
N ILE A 4 12.17 -16.60 -8.08
CA ILE A 4 10.84 -16.35 -8.64
C ILE A 4 10.34 -17.65 -9.28
N PRO A 5 9.08 -18.06 -9.05
CA PRO A 5 8.48 -19.19 -9.77
C PRO A 5 8.43 -18.95 -11.27
N ASP A 6 8.53 -20.03 -12.06
CA ASP A 6 8.42 -19.93 -13.51
C ASP A 6 7.05 -19.38 -13.92
N ASN A 7 7.03 -18.53 -14.96
CA ASN A 7 5.87 -17.78 -15.45
C ASN A 7 5.34 -16.65 -14.53
N PHE A 8 6.07 -16.26 -13.47
CA PHE A 8 5.66 -15.16 -12.59
C PHE A 8 6.56 -13.91 -12.67
N TYR A 9 7.40 -13.83 -13.70
CA TYR A 9 8.46 -12.81 -13.80
C TYR A 9 7.92 -11.37 -13.93
N GLU A 10 6.87 -11.14 -14.72
CA GLU A 10 6.29 -9.81 -14.93
C GLU A 10 5.60 -9.29 -13.66
N GLU A 11 4.68 -10.07 -13.09
CA GLU A 11 4.02 -9.76 -11.81
C GLU A 11 5.03 -9.57 -10.67
N ALA A 12 6.07 -10.39 -10.60
CA ALA A 12 7.12 -10.26 -9.58
C ALA A 12 7.91 -8.95 -9.74
N ALA A 13 8.22 -8.54 -10.97
CA ALA A 13 8.93 -7.29 -11.23
C ALA A 13 8.08 -6.07 -10.83
N ALA A 14 6.80 -6.04 -11.24
CA ALA A 14 5.89 -4.94 -10.90
C ALA A 14 5.62 -4.85 -9.38
N SER A 15 5.41 -6.00 -8.73
CA SER A 15 5.12 -6.07 -7.30
C SER A 15 6.33 -5.72 -6.45
N SER A 16 7.53 -6.18 -6.84
CA SER A 16 8.76 -5.91 -6.07
C SER A 16 9.09 -4.42 -6.04
N MET A 17 9.00 -3.72 -7.18
CA MET A 17 9.29 -2.29 -7.24
C MET A 17 8.31 -1.47 -6.40
N THR A 18 7.01 -1.74 -6.52
CA THR A 18 5.97 -1.00 -5.78
C THR A 18 6.03 -1.29 -4.28
N LEU A 19 6.24 -2.54 -3.88
CA LEU A 19 6.42 -2.93 -2.48
C LEU A 19 7.64 -2.25 -1.84
N LEU A 20 8.80 -2.33 -2.49
CA LEU A 20 10.05 -1.76 -1.96
C LEU A 20 9.96 -0.25 -1.80
N THR A 21 9.30 0.43 -2.75
CA THR A 21 9.06 1.88 -2.67
C THR A 21 8.19 2.22 -1.45
N SER A 22 7.05 1.54 -1.30
CA SER A 22 6.15 1.77 -0.16
C SER A 22 6.83 1.47 1.17
N TRP A 23 7.62 0.40 1.25
CA TRP A 23 8.37 0.04 2.45
C TRP A 23 9.43 1.09 2.79
N HIS A 24 10.24 1.49 1.81
CA HIS A 24 11.29 2.48 2.02
C HIS A 24 10.71 3.81 2.51
N MET A 25 9.57 4.25 1.95
CA MET A 25 8.90 5.48 2.38
C MET A 25 8.30 5.36 3.79
N LEU A 26 7.50 4.33 4.07
CA LEU A 26 6.78 4.23 5.35
C LEU A 26 7.68 3.80 6.51
N VAL A 27 8.50 2.77 6.31
CA VAL A 27 9.34 2.18 7.37
C VAL A 27 10.70 2.87 7.42
N GLY A 28 11.35 3.06 6.28
CA GLY A 28 12.69 3.62 6.23
C GLY A 28 12.74 5.13 6.50
N ARG A 29 11.87 5.90 5.84
CA ARG A 29 11.87 7.37 5.88
C ARG A 29 10.92 7.93 6.93
N ALA A 30 9.64 7.60 6.84
CA ALA A 30 8.61 8.11 7.75
C ALA A 30 8.66 7.47 9.14
N LYS A 31 9.24 6.26 9.23
CA LYS A 31 9.41 5.50 10.49
C LYS A 31 8.11 5.42 11.29
N ILE A 32 7.04 5.03 10.60
CA ILE A 32 5.70 4.92 11.20
C ILE A 32 5.71 4.06 12.45
N GLN A 33 4.89 4.43 13.42
CA GLN A 33 4.75 3.77 14.72
C GLN A 33 3.30 3.30 14.92
N PRO A 34 3.07 2.21 15.67
CA PRO A 34 1.73 1.76 16.01
C PRO A 34 0.88 2.87 16.64
N GLY A 35 -0.40 2.92 16.27
CA GLY A 35 -1.35 3.96 16.73
C GLY A 35 -1.29 5.28 15.96
N GLN A 36 -0.34 5.46 15.05
CA GLN A 36 -0.34 6.64 14.17
C GLN A 36 -1.39 6.54 13.06
N ILE A 37 -1.77 7.70 12.52
CA ILE A 37 -2.66 7.81 11.36
C ILE A 37 -1.79 8.02 10.11
N VAL A 38 -2.05 7.22 9.07
CA VAL A 38 -1.36 7.30 7.77
C VAL A 38 -2.39 7.64 6.70
N LEU A 39 -2.16 8.75 5.99
CA LEU A 39 -2.93 9.12 4.80
C LEU A 39 -2.23 8.59 3.55
N VAL A 40 -2.95 7.79 2.75
CA VAL A 40 -2.49 7.24 1.48
C VAL A 40 -3.25 7.90 0.34
N MET A 41 -2.54 8.70 -0.44
CA MET A 41 -3.08 9.31 -1.66
C MET A 41 -3.08 8.28 -2.80
N GLY A 42 -4.20 8.15 -3.52
CA GLY A 42 -4.30 7.19 -4.63
C GLY A 42 -4.20 5.73 -4.16
N GLY A 43 -4.99 5.37 -3.16
CA GLY A 43 -5.01 4.06 -2.51
C GLY A 43 -5.23 2.87 -3.45
N SER A 44 -5.87 3.08 -4.61
CA SER A 44 -6.07 2.04 -5.63
C SER A 44 -4.88 1.85 -6.58
N SER A 45 -3.78 2.62 -6.42
CA SER A 45 -2.55 2.44 -7.18
C SER A 45 -1.72 1.27 -6.64
N GLY A 46 -0.79 0.72 -7.45
CA GLY A 46 0.09 -0.36 -6.98
C GLY A 46 0.86 -0.02 -5.72
N ILE A 47 1.41 1.21 -5.64
CA ILE A 47 2.10 1.73 -4.44
C ILE A 47 1.11 1.90 -3.28
N GLY A 48 -0.05 2.50 -3.54
CA GLY A 48 -1.09 2.76 -2.55
C GLY A 48 -1.61 1.49 -1.87
N ILE A 49 -1.85 0.43 -2.64
CA ILE A 49 -2.30 -0.86 -2.13
C ILE A 49 -1.26 -1.46 -1.16
N PHE A 50 0.03 -1.44 -1.53
CA PHE A 50 1.08 -1.92 -0.63
C PHE A 50 1.27 -0.98 0.58
N GLY A 51 1.15 0.32 0.40
CA GLY A 51 1.24 1.31 1.48
C GLY A 51 0.16 1.11 2.54
N ILE A 52 -1.09 0.89 2.11
CA ILE A 52 -2.21 0.55 2.99
C ILE A 52 -1.91 -0.72 3.78
N LYS A 53 -1.46 -1.79 3.11
CA LYS A 53 -1.15 -3.07 3.77
C LYS A 53 -0.03 -2.92 4.80
N ILE A 54 1.07 -2.24 4.45
CA ILE A 54 2.21 -2.02 5.34
C ILE A 54 1.80 -1.20 6.56
N ALA A 55 1.09 -0.08 6.37
CA ALA A 55 0.67 0.77 7.49
C ALA A 55 -0.27 0.01 8.45
N LYS A 56 -1.21 -0.79 7.93
CA LYS A 56 -2.05 -1.67 8.76
C LYS A 56 -1.24 -2.73 9.51
N LEU A 57 -0.25 -3.36 8.86
CA LEU A 57 0.65 -4.32 9.51
C LEU A 57 1.44 -3.69 10.67
N TYR A 58 1.76 -2.39 10.58
CA TYR A 58 2.39 -1.62 11.65
C TYR A 58 1.42 -1.14 12.74
N GLY A 59 0.14 -1.51 12.69
CA GLY A 59 -0.87 -1.08 13.66
C GLY A 59 -1.26 0.38 13.53
N CYS A 60 -1.10 0.98 12.34
CA CYS A 60 -1.56 2.34 12.06
C CYS A 60 -3.02 2.33 11.61
N THR A 61 -3.72 3.43 11.89
CA THR A 61 -5.01 3.72 11.26
C THR A 61 -4.75 4.29 9.87
N VAL A 62 -5.43 3.75 8.85
CA VAL A 62 -5.20 4.16 7.45
C VAL A 62 -6.42 4.90 6.89
N ILE A 63 -6.15 6.07 6.33
CA ILE A 63 -7.08 6.85 5.52
C ILE A 63 -6.57 6.80 4.09
N ALA A 64 -7.44 6.49 3.12
CA ALA A 64 -7.03 6.37 1.72
C ALA A 64 -7.93 7.18 0.79
N THR A 65 -7.35 7.81 -0.23
CA THR A 65 -8.09 8.49 -1.30
C THR A 65 -8.14 7.64 -2.55
N ALA A 66 -9.27 7.59 -3.26
CA ALA A 66 -9.38 6.91 -4.55
C ALA A 66 -10.48 7.52 -5.42
N SER A 67 -10.43 7.25 -6.72
CA SER A 67 -11.52 7.62 -7.61
C SER A 67 -12.79 6.83 -7.29
N PRO A 68 -14.00 7.38 -7.54
CA PRO A 68 -15.27 6.74 -7.18
C PRO A 68 -15.41 5.31 -7.71
N GLU A 69 -15.01 5.09 -8.96
CA GLU A 69 -15.06 3.79 -9.64
C GLU A 69 -14.16 2.72 -9.01
N LYS A 70 -13.07 3.14 -8.36
CA LYS A 70 -12.07 2.24 -7.75
C LYS A 70 -12.25 2.06 -6.25
N LEU A 71 -13.25 2.73 -5.66
CA LEU A 71 -13.52 2.73 -4.22
C LEU A 71 -13.93 1.33 -3.72
N GLU A 72 -14.62 0.55 -4.56
CA GLU A 72 -15.10 -0.78 -4.22
C GLU A 72 -13.97 -1.77 -3.90
N ASN A 73 -12.84 -1.63 -4.60
CA ASN A 73 -11.67 -2.49 -4.44
C ASN A 73 -10.88 -2.23 -3.13
N LEU A 74 -11.25 -1.19 -2.37
CA LEU A 74 -10.57 -0.78 -1.13
C LEU A 74 -11.43 -1.01 0.11
N LYS A 75 -12.57 -1.69 0.00
CA LYS A 75 -13.48 -1.96 1.12
C LYS A 75 -12.83 -2.91 2.15
N GLY A 76 -12.44 -2.37 3.31
CA GLY A 76 -12.07 -3.15 4.50
C GLY A 76 -11.41 -2.27 5.57
N ASN A 77 -12.05 -2.07 6.73
CA ASN A 77 -11.57 -1.25 7.87
C ASN A 77 -10.68 -0.06 7.47
N LEU A 78 -11.13 0.70 6.47
CA LEU A 78 -10.45 1.85 5.87
C LEU A 78 -11.44 3.01 5.90
N VAL A 79 -10.95 4.20 6.25
CA VAL A 79 -11.70 5.42 6.00
C VAL A 79 -11.36 5.85 4.57
N LEU A 80 -12.34 5.73 3.66
CA LEU A 80 -12.17 6.02 2.24
C LEU A 80 -12.68 7.43 1.92
N ILE A 81 -11.87 8.20 1.20
CA ILE A 81 -12.21 9.56 0.74
C ILE A 81 -12.18 9.56 -0.80
N MET A 82 -13.16 10.21 -1.42
CA MET A 82 -13.22 10.35 -2.87
C MET A 82 -12.25 11.45 -3.33
N GLN A 83 -11.41 11.15 -4.32
CA GLN A 83 -10.51 12.12 -4.99
C GLN A 83 -11.14 12.68 -6.25
#